data_AF-A0A2N9AUD9-F1
#
_entry.id   AF-A0A2N9AUD9-F1
#
_cell.length_a   1.000
_cell.length_b   1.000
_cell.length_c   1.000
_cell.angle_alpha   90.00
_cell.angle_beta   90.00
_cell.angle_gamma   90.00
#
_symmetry.space_group_name_H-M   'P 1'
#
loop_
_entity.id
_entity.type
_entity.pdbx_description
1 polymer ?
#
loop_
_entity_poly.entity_id
_entity_poly.type
_entity_poly.pdbx_seq_one_letter_code
_entity_poly.pdbx_strand_id
1 'polypeptide(L)'
;MPSPRRPGATAIAADGTLFVSDTDTQRILRIAPDGTVSSLIEDPRLLRVDAMWIDATGRLWMPAAQINRLALFQGGTSRARAIPGGSLHLAGGRRAAPNDHR
;
A
#
# COMPACT_ATOMS: atom_id res chain seq x y z
N MET A 1 -14.78 10.99 19.35
CA MET A 1 -15.35 10.12 18.29
C MET A 1 -14.19 9.48 17.55
N PRO A 2 -14.12 8.15 17.40
CA PRO A 2 -13.11 7.54 16.54
C PRO A 2 -13.38 7.96 15.09
N SER A 3 -12.35 8.38 14.36
CA SER A 3 -12.45 8.73 12.94
C SER A 3 -12.92 7.51 12.14
N PRO A 4 -13.76 7.67 11.10
CA PRO A 4 -14.16 6.55 10.25
C PRO A 4 -12.90 5.89 9.66
N ARG A 5 -12.74 4.58 9.95
CA ARG A 5 -11.66 3.77 9.37
C ARG A 5 -11.75 3.87 7.86
N ARG A 6 -10.69 4.33 7.21
CA ARG A 6 -10.66 4.45 5.76
C ARG A 6 -10.51 3.02 5.19
N PRO A 7 -11.19 2.69 4.09
CA PRO A 7 -10.93 1.43 3.41
C PRO A 7 -9.46 1.42 2.98
N GLY A 8 -8.74 0.40 3.45
CA GLY A 8 -7.38 0.09 3.04
C GLY A 8 -7.37 -1.05 2.04
N ALA A 9 -6.22 -1.23 1.38
CA ALA A 9 -5.94 -2.36 0.51
C ALA A 9 -5.25 -3.50 1.25
N THR A 10 -5.36 -4.70 0.69
CA THR A 10 -4.57 -5.86 1.05
C THR A 10 -4.00 -6.54 -0.19
N ALA A 11 -2.86 -7.23 -0.04
CA ALA A 11 -2.31 -8.13 -1.05
C ALA A 11 -1.63 -9.31 -0.35
N ILE A 12 -1.69 -10.52 -0.93
CA ILE A 12 -1.11 -11.72 -0.33
C ILE A 12 -0.05 -12.29 -1.27
N ALA A 13 1.15 -12.51 -0.75
CA ALA A 13 2.22 -13.19 -1.48
C ALA A 13 2.02 -14.71 -1.47
N ALA A 14 2.65 -15.41 -2.43
CA ALA A 14 2.60 -16.87 -2.53
C ALA A 14 3.12 -17.62 -1.28
N ASP A 15 3.96 -16.99 -0.47
CA ASP A 15 4.46 -17.55 0.79
C ASP A 15 3.50 -17.35 1.99
N GLY A 16 2.32 -16.78 1.74
CA GLY A 16 1.31 -16.48 2.77
C GLY A 16 1.54 -15.16 3.51
N THR A 17 2.56 -14.38 3.16
CA THR A 17 2.75 -13.03 3.72
C THR A 17 1.61 -12.12 3.27
N LEU A 18 0.95 -11.46 4.22
CA LEU A 18 -0.08 -10.46 3.98
C LEU A 18 0.51 -9.05 4.06
N PHE A 19 0.24 -8.23 3.05
CA PHE A 19 0.50 -6.79 3.05
C PHE A 19 -0.80 -6.05 3.29
N VAL A 20 -0.79 -5.08 4.21
CA VAL A 20 -1.96 -4.29 4.59
C VAL A 20 -1.60 -2.82 4.55
N SER A 21 -2.41 -1.99 3.91
CA SER A 21 -2.26 -0.55 4.05
C SER A 21 -2.82 -0.09 5.40
N ASP A 22 -1.97 0.47 6.25
CA ASP A 22 -2.41 1.22 7.42
C ASP A 22 -2.53 2.70 7.03
N THR A 23 -3.75 3.07 6.61
CA THR A 23 -4.06 4.41 6.12
C THR A 23 -4.09 5.46 7.23
N ASP A 24 -4.19 5.04 8.48
CA ASP A 24 -4.24 5.95 9.63
C ASP A 24 -2.83 6.38 10.02
N THR A 25 -1.86 5.47 9.90
CA THR A 25 -0.46 5.75 10.22
C THR A 25 0.44 5.99 9.00
N GLN A 26 -0.10 5.94 7.78
CA GLN A 26 0.64 6.16 6.53
C GLN A 26 1.74 5.11 6.32
N ARG A 27 1.40 3.85 6.59
CA ARG A 27 2.31 2.71 6.53
C ARG A 27 1.75 1.60 5.65
N ILE A 28 2.67 0.76 5.17
CA ILE A 28 2.32 -0.57 4.69
C ILE A 28 2.86 -1.56 5.70
N LEU A 29 1.97 -2.38 6.26
CA LEU A 29 2.31 -3.43 7.18
C LEU A 29 2.59 -4.72 6.41
N ARG A 30 3.59 -5.46 6.87
CA ARG A 30 3.86 -6.84 6.47
C ARG A 30 3.52 -7.75 7.65
N ILE A 31 2.67 -8.72 7.40
CA ILE A 31 2.24 -9.73 8.36
C ILE A 31 2.73 -11.08 7.85
N ALA A 32 3.67 -11.70 8.56
CA ALA A 32 4.19 -13.02 8.22
C ALA A 32 3.14 -14.11 8.53
N PRO A 33 3.26 -15.32 7.93
CA PRO A 33 2.34 -16.44 8.19
C PRO A 33 2.27 -16.86 9.66
N ASP A 34 3.32 -16.62 10.44
CA ASP A 34 3.36 -16.85 11.89
C ASP A 34 2.65 -15.77 12.72
N GLY A 35 2.08 -14.75 12.06
CA GLY A 35 1.39 -13.63 12.69
C GLY A 35 2.30 -12.43 13.04
N THR A 36 3.61 -12.53 12.82
CA THR A 36 4.54 -11.42 13.11
C THR A 36 4.22 -10.21 12.23
N VAL A 37 3.95 -9.07 12.87
CA VAL A 37 3.66 -7.79 12.20
C VAL A 37 4.90 -6.91 12.18
N SER A 38 5.21 -6.33 11.04
CA SER A 38 6.30 -5.37 10.86
C SER A 38 5.89 -4.25 9.91
N SER A 39 6.52 -3.09 10.06
CA SER A 39 6.37 -1.99 9.11
C SER A 39 7.27 -2.26 7.90
N LEU A 40 6.69 -2.33 6.71
CA LEU A 40 7.44 -2.52 5.46
C LEU A 40 7.96 -1.18 4.93
N ILE A 41 7.10 -0.16 4.96
CA ILE A 41 7.43 1.21 4.58
C ILE A 41 6.54 2.18 5.34
N GLU A 42 7.11 3.32 5.72
CA GLU A 42 6.41 4.46 6.32
C GLU A 42 6.73 5.69 5.48
N ASP A 43 5.71 6.32 4.92
CA ASP A 43 5.90 7.51 4.10
C ASP A 43 4.65 8.38 4.12
N PRO A 44 4.76 9.69 4.41
CA PRO A 44 3.61 10.57 4.51
C PRO A 44 2.86 10.81 3.20
N ARG A 45 3.33 10.26 2.09
CA ARG A 45 2.67 10.26 0.79
C ARG A 45 1.76 9.06 0.58
N LEU A 46 1.83 8.02 1.42
CA LEU A 46 0.96 6.84 1.42
C LEU A 46 -0.44 7.18 1.94
N LEU A 47 -1.16 8.00 1.18
CA LEU A 47 -2.53 8.39 1.48
C LEU A 47 -3.50 7.70 0.53
N ARG A 48 -4.48 7.00 1.12
CA ARG A 48 -5.51 6.22 0.41
C ARG A 48 -4.87 5.24 -0.57
N VAL A 49 -4.10 4.30 -0.03
CA VAL A 49 -3.66 3.11 -0.78
C VAL A 49 -4.83 2.13 -0.78
N ASP A 50 -5.60 2.11 -1.88
CA ASP A 50 -6.88 1.40 -1.98
C ASP A 50 -6.84 0.17 -2.90
N ALA A 51 -5.80 0.00 -3.70
CA ALA A 51 -5.61 -1.18 -4.55
C ALA A 51 -4.14 -1.63 -4.58
N MET A 52 -3.75 -2.60 -3.74
CA MET A 52 -2.41 -3.19 -3.82
C MET A 52 -2.45 -4.48 -4.63
N TRP A 53 -1.40 -4.73 -5.41
CA TRP A 53 -1.20 -6.03 -6.04
C TRP A 53 0.28 -6.38 -6.10
N ILE A 54 0.56 -7.67 -6.16
CA ILE A 54 1.92 -8.17 -6.38
C ILE A 54 2.00 -8.63 -7.83
N ASP A 55 3.06 -8.26 -8.55
CA ASP A 55 3.27 -8.76 -9.91
C ASP A 55 4.06 -10.07 -9.94
N ALA A 56 4.17 -10.66 -11.14
CA ALA A 56 4.89 -11.92 -11.32
C ALA A 56 6.38 -11.82 -10.92
N THR A 57 6.98 -10.64 -10.91
CA THR A 57 8.38 -10.44 -10.50
C THR A 57 8.55 -10.30 -8.98
N GLY A 58 7.43 -10.19 -8.26
CA GLY A 58 7.40 -9.98 -6.82
C GLY A 58 7.50 -8.50 -6.42
N ARG A 59 7.12 -7.58 -7.30
CA ARG A 59 6.94 -6.18 -6.90
C ARG A 59 5.55 -5.97 -6.36
N LEU A 60 5.47 -5.30 -5.21
CA LEU A 60 4.24 -4.79 -4.63
C LEU A 60 3.94 -3.41 -5.21
N TRP A 61 2.88 -3.33 -6.01
CA TRP A 61 2.34 -2.10 -6.55
C TRP A 61 1.28 -1.54 -5.61
N MET A 62 1.34 -0.22 -5.38
CA MET A 62 0.58 0.45 -4.33
C MET A 62 0.22 1.88 -4.77
N PRO A 63 -0.82 2.07 -5.58
CA PRO A 63 -1.30 3.39 -5.96
C PRO A 63 -1.68 4.18 -4.70
N ALA A 64 -1.00 5.29 -4.47
CA ALA A 64 -1.31 6.24 -3.40
C ALA A 64 -1.84 7.52 -4.03
N ALA A 65 -3.13 7.51 -4.35
CA ALA A 65 -3.76 8.53 -5.19
C ALA A 65 -3.72 9.94 -4.56
N GLN A 66 -3.54 10.06 -3.24
CA GLN A 66 -3.49 11.34 -2.53
C GLN A 66 -4.68 12.25 -2.88
N ILE A 67 -5.88 11.68 -3.09
CA ILE A 67 -7.06 12.41 -3.57
C ILE A 67 -7.39 13.61 -2.68
N ASN A 68 -7.25 13.48 -1.37
CA ASN A 68 -7.47 14.57 -0.41
C ASN A 68 -6.48 15.74 -0.57
N ARG A 69 -5.38 15.57 -1.30
CA ARG A 69 -4.40 16.61 -1.61
C ARG A 69 -4.62 17.25 -2.98
N LEU A 70 -5.59 16.80 -3.77
CA LEU A 70 -5.88 17.39 -5.07
C LEU A 70 -6.49 18.79 -4.92
N ALA A 71 -6.33 19.62 -5.95
CA ALA A 71 -6.81 21.01 -5.97
C ALA A 71 -8.29 21.16 -5.58
N LEU A 72 -9.13 20.19 -5.97
CA LEU A 72 -10.55 20.09 -5.61
C LEU A 72 -10.79 20.17 -4.09
N PHE A 73 -9.87 19.63 -3.28
CA PHE A 73 -9.97 19.56 -1.82
C PHE A 73 -8.99 20.50 -1.08
N GLN A 74 -8.25 21.33 -1.83
CA GLN A 74 -7.15 22.16 -1.30
C GLN A 74 -7.24 23.61 -1.77
N GLY A 75 -8.45 24.15 -1.90
CA GLY A 75 -8.67 25.56 -2.24
C GLY A 75 -8.11 25.95 -3.62
N GLY A 76 -8.19 25.06 -4.60
CA GLY A 76 -7.73 25.31 -5.97
C GLY A 76 -6.24 25.01 -6.23
N THR A 77 -5.45 24.65 -5.20
CA THR A 77 -4.03 24.34 -5.36
C THR A 77 -3.72 22.90 -4.99
N SER A 78 -3.20 22.10 -5.93
CA SER A 78 -2.81 20.71 -5.64
C SER A 78 -1.58 20.65 -4.71
N ARG A 79 -1.64 19.76 -3.72
CA ARG A 79 -0.55 19.43 -2.78
C ARG A 79 -0.08 17.99 -2.92
N ALA A 80 -0.51 17.28 -3.98
CA ALA A 80 -0.08 15.91 -4.24
C ALA A 80 1.45 15.86 -4.45
N ARG A 81 2.10 14.81 -3.93
CA ARG A 81 3.55 14.66 -3.99
C ARG A 81 3.91 13.35 -4.68
N ALA A 82 4.83 13.38 -5.63
CA ALA A 82 5.34 12.15 -6.23
C ALA A 82 5.96 11.24 -5.16
N ILE A 83 5.72 9.93 -5.31
CA ILE A 83 6.38 8.88 -4.53
C ILE A 83 7.46 8.29 -5.44
N PRO A 84 8.76 8.56 -5.19
CA PRO A 84 9.85 7.95 -5.90
C PRO A 84 9.69 6.43 -5.87
N GLY A 85 9.65 5.82 -7.05
CA GLY A 85 9.49 4.37 -7.19
C GLY A 85 8.19 3.85 -6.58
N GLY A 86 7.03 4.31 -7.06
CA GLY A 86 5.67 3.88 -6.63
C GLY A 86 5.32 2.38 -6.77
N SER A 87 6.35 1.53 -6.80
CA SER A 87 6.35 0.08 -6.69
C SER A 87 7.48 -0.31 -5.74
N LEU A 88 7.20 -1.15 -4.75
CA LEU A 88 8.23 -1.68 -3.86
C LEU A 88 8.65 -3.08 -4.33
N HIS A 89 9.95 -3.32 -4.44
CA HIS A 89 10.47 -4.66 -4.71
C HIS A 89 10.48 -5.50 -3.43
N LEU A 90 9.74 -6.61 -3.39
CA LEU A 90 9.79 -7.53 -2.25
C LEU A 90 11.06 -8.36 -2.35
N ALA A 91 11.94 -8.26 -1.36
CA ALA A 91 13.13 -9.12 -1.30
C ALA A 91 12.71 -10.61 -1.23
N GLY A 92 13.39 -11.48 -1.97
CA GLY A 92 13.25 -12.93 -1.86
C GLY A 92 12.07 -13.57 -2.61
N GLY A 93 11.99 -13.40 -3.94
CA GLY A 93 11.18 -14.27 -4.82
C GLY A 93 9.67 -14.33 -4.54
N ARG A 94 9.12 -13.40 -3.76
CA ARG A 94 7.72 -13.38 -3.30
C ARG A 94 6.81 -12.96 -4.44
N ARG A 95 6.36 -13.91 -5.25
CA ARG A 95 5.43 -13.68 -6.36
C ARG A 95 4.00 -13.56 -5.86
N ALA A 96 3.14 -13.00 -6.71
CA ALA A 96 1.69 -13.04 -6.54
C ALA A 96 1.21 -14.46 -6.26
N ALA A 97 0.11 -14.60 -5.51
CA ALA A 97 -0.60 -15.86 -5.44
C ALA A 97 -0.97 -16.34 -6.86
N PRO A 98 -1.04 -17.65 -7.15
CA PRO A 98 -1.24 -18.18 -8.51
C PRO A 98 -2.48 -17.64 -9.28
N ASN A 99 -3.43 -17.05 -8.56
CA ASN A 99 -4.69 -16.53 -9.08
C ASN A 99 -4.76 -14.99 -9.12
N ASP A 100 -3.73 -14.27 -8.66
CA ASP A 100 -3.72 -12.80 -8.67
C ASP A 100 -3.16 -12.24 -9.99
N HIS A 101 -3.90 -11.29 -10.57
CA HIS A 101 -3.49 -10.29 -11.58
C HIS A 101 -2.42 -10.72 -12.62
N ARG A 102 -2.74 -11.77 -13.41
CA ARG A 102 -1.94 -12.21 -14.57
C ARG A 102 -1.79 -11.16 -15.66
#